data_AF-A0A2W6TAE8-F1
#
_entry.id   AF-A0A2W6TAE8-F1
#
_cell.length_a   1.000
_cell.length_b   1.000
_cell.length_c   1.000
_cell.angle_alpha   90.00
_cell.angle_beta   90.00
_cell.angle_gamma   90.00
#
_symmetry.space_group_name_H-M   'P 1'
#
loop_
_entity.id
_entity.type
_entity.pdbx_description
1 polymer ?
#
loop_
_entity_poly.entity_id
_entity_poly.type
_entity_poly.pdbx_seq_one_letter_code
_entity_poly.pdbx_strand_id
1 'polypeptide(L)'
;MKKNKFLTILLAVAGVLSLSSCNDYLEVESLSNTAEKQQFDSAADTFSALVGVYNSTMGDNTYGQRMNLILSQSGDDLRTSGDYNANDRRGVSCFGAIPTNTELLRPFLDTYAGIERANLVIKNIPISPVYQTGSADDKKLMDRYLGEALTLRALFYYDLIKNWGDVPFQDVPSADLPSVYLAKTDRDVIYEKLLDDLLKAENLVPWRSEGNTTAQRISKGAVKGLRARIALARAGYSLRRAPQQMLQGSNPQKYYQIAYDECKDIINSGQHQLNPSYEGMFRSLHTNTQDATNEVIYAIGAFGGNSKTDSKIGYYNGLRHDDTDWKSSGGINAIPVYFYEFTKYDLRRDVNIAIFRVNTSKQEELQTSINWNDGKFRKSWTSITGTSQNLGIDWPMIRYADILLMFAEADNELHSAPSQEAINAVLAVRQRAYAGNLGQVGNIPTDKTGFFNYIVKERQLEFGGEGLRKYDLIRWNLLETKINETRTKLTQFMNGTGIYANVPEYIFYKKVAYDKTKTAQQNVTDIDFYTTTGVAKSDVFYSPNQSVATPSGYTKVNWRLAMTQPYISGDPIKSYAYYFQANRKELLPIALDVINSNYNLTQDYGY
;
A
#
# COMPACT_ATOMS: atom_id res chain seq x y z
N MET A 1 -21.79 -42.95 82.42
CA MET A 1 -22.49 -42.34 81.26
C MET A 1 -22.31 -40.82 81.11
N LYS A 2 -21.21 -40.20 81.58
CA LYS A 2 -20.96 -38.74 81.41
C LYS A 2 -19.74 -38.38 80.54
N LYS A 3 -18.88 -39.34 80.18
CA LYS A 3 -17.70 -39.08 79.33
C LYS A 3 -17.97 -39.12 77.81
N ASN A 4 -19.05 -39.76 77.36
CA ASN A 4 -19.35 -39.88 75.93
C ASN A 4 -20.18 -38.72 75.35
N LYS A 5 -20.73 -37.82 76.17
CA LYS A 5 -21.47 -36.63 75.68
C LYS A 5 -20.56 -35.43 75.37
N PHE A 6 -19.40 -35.35 76.03
CA PHE A 6 -18.45 -34.24 75.84
C PHE A 6 -17.68 -34.37 74.51
N LEU A 7 -17.41 -35.60 74.07
CA LEU A 7 -16.73 -35.87 72.81
C LEU A 7 -17.63 -35.59 71.59
N THR A 8 -18.93 -35.85 71.69
CA THR A 8 -19.91 -35.57 70.62
C THR A 8 -20.18 -34.06 70.46
N ILE A 9 -20.12 -33.28 71.55
CA ILE A 9 -20.27 -31.82 71.51
C ILE A 9 -18.99 -31.16 70.96
N LEU A 10 -17.79 -31.69 71.25
CA LEU A 10 -16.55 -31.19 70.65
C LEU A 10 -16.47 -31.47 69.14
N LEU A 11 -16.93 -32.63 68.66
CA LEU A 11 -16.99 -32.92 67.22
C LEU A 11 -18.05 -32.09 66.49
N ALA A 12 -19.16 -31.73 67.15
CA ALA A 12 -20.21 -30.88 66.56
C ALA A 12 -19.79 -29.40 66.48
N VAL A 13 -18.99 -28.89 67.43
CA VAL A 13 -18.46 -27.52 67.40
C VAL A 13 -17.29 -27.38 66.41
N ALA A 14 -16.49 -28.44 66.21
CA ALA A 14 -15.44 -28.46 65.19
C ALA A 14 -15.99 -28.52 63.75
N GLY A 15 -17.21 -29.01 63.55
CA GLY A 15 -17.87 -29.06 62.23
C GLY A 15 -18.58 -27.78 61.79
N VAL A 16 -18.76 -26.80 62.69
CA VAL A 16 -19.45 -25.52 62.39
C VAL A 16 -18.45 -24.39 62.09
N LEU A 17 -17.16 -24.56 62.43
CA LEU A 17 -16.10 -23.58 62.14
C LEU A 17 -15.46 -23.75 60.74
N SER A 18 -15.93 -24.69 59.93
CA SER A 18 -15.41 -24.97 58.58
C SER A 18 -16.24 -24.39 57.43
N LEU A 19 -17.20 -23.48 57.71
CA LEU A 19 -18.04 -22.84 56.69
C LEU A 19 -17.72 -21.36 56.42
N SER A 20 -16.57 -20.85 56.88
CA SER A 20 -16.01 -19.61 56.31
C SER A 20 -15.42 -19.93 54.93
N SER A 21 -16.30 -19.96 53.93
CA SER A 21 -15.95 -19.90 52.52
C SER A 21 -15.17 -18.61 52.28
N CYS A 22 -13.85 -18.73 52.13
CA CYS A 22 -13.04 -17.71 51.48
C CYS A 22 -13.44 -17.68 50.00
N ASN A 23 -14.25 -16.70 49.59
CA ASN A 23 -14.55 -16.46 48.18
C ASN A 23 -13.32 -16.01 47.37
N ASP A 24 -12.23 -15.56 48.02
CA ASP A 24 -11.02 -15.06 47.32
C ASP A 24 -10.11 -16.17 46.75
N TYR A 25 -10.35 -17.44 47.08
CA TYR A 25 -9.53 -18.55 46.54
C TYR A 25 -10.10 -19.17 45.25
N LEU A 26 -11.33 -18.79 44.86
CA LEU A 26 -11.99 -19.31 43.66
C LEU A 26 -11.93 -18.34 42.46
N GLU A 27 -11.47 -17.10 42.66
CA GLU A 27 -11.07 -16.20 41.59
C GLU A 27 -9.55 -16.09 41.55
N VAL A 28 -8.89 -17.16 41.13
CA VAL A 28 -7.48 -17.04 40.71
C VAL A 28 -7.49 -16.27 39.39
N GLU A 29 -7.43 -14.95 39.45
CA GLU A 29 -7.07 -14.15 38.27
C GLU A 29 -5.75 -14.70 37.75
N SER A 30 -5.72 -15.07 36.46
CA SER A 30 -4.48 -15.52 35.84
C SER A 30 -3.45 -14.39 35.97
N LEU A 31 -2.21 -14.73 36.34
CA LEU A 31 -1.09 -13.76 36.37
C LEU A 31 -0.96 -12.99 35.04
N SER A 32 -1.38 -13.60 33.92
CA SER A 32 -1.41 -12.96 32.60
C SER A 32 -2.51 -11.89 32.50
N ASN A 33 -3.69 -12.10 33.11
CA ASN A 33 -4.78 -11.12 33.13
C ASN A 33 -4.43 -9.92 34.01
N THR A 34 -3.75 -10.15 35.14
CA THR A 34 -3.27 -9.07 36.01
C THR A 34 -2.18 -8.25 35.33
N ALA A 35 -1.25 -8.88 34.61
CA ALA A 35 -0.23 -8.17 33.83
C ALA A 35 -0.82 -7.37 32.66
N GLU A 36 -1.88 -7.88 32.01
CA GLU A 36 -2.57 -7.15 30.94
C GLU A 36 -3.29 -5.89 31.48
N LYS A 37 -4.01 -6.00 32.61
CA LYS A 37 -4.64 -4.83 33.24
C LYS A 37 -3.61 -3.78 33.66
N GLN A 38 -2.50 -4.21 34.27
CA GLN A 38 -1.42 -3.32 34.69
C GLN A 38 -0.75 -2.56 33.53
N GLN A 39 -0.74 -3.14 32.32
CA GLN A 39 -0.19 -2.50 31.12
C GLN A 39 -0.88 -1.16 30.77
N PHE A 40 -2.09 -0.91 31.29
CA PHE A 40 -2.87 0.29 31.01
C PHE A 40 -2.99 1.24 32.21
N ASP A 41 -2.30 0.97 33.32
CA ASP A 41 -2.37 1.79 34.54
C ASP A 41 -1.76 3.19 34.37
N SER A 42 -0.88 3.38 33.38
CA SER A 42 -0.28 4.67 33.04
C SER A 42 -0.33 4.97 31.55
N ALA A 43 -0.23 6.26 31.19
CA ALA A 43 -0.15 6.67 29.79
C ALA A 43 1.14 6.19 29.10
N ALA A 44 2.25 6.03 29.86
CA ALA A 44 3.50 5.54 29.31
C ALA A 44 3.45 4.04 28.98
N ASP A 45 2.84 3.24 29.86
CA ASP A 45 2.66 1.81 29.63
C ASP A 45 1.64 1.56 28.50
N THR A 46 0.55 2.34 28.48
CA THR A 46 -0.42 2.31 27.37
C THR A 46 0.25 2.65 26.04
N PHE A 47 1.15 3.64 26.02
CA PHE A 47 1.89 3.99 24.81
C PHE A 47 2.76 2.84 24.32
N SER A 48 3.39 2.09 25.22
CA SER A 48 4.19 0.92 24.87
C SER A 48 3.34 -0.18 24.21
N ALA A 49 2.12 -0.41 24.72
CA ALA A 49 1.16 -1.31 24.07
C ALA A 49 0.77 -0.82 22.67
N LEU A 50 0.47 0.48 22.53
CA LEU A 50 0.15 1.10 21.24
C LEU A 50 1.31 1.00 20.24
N VAL A 51 2.55 1.21 20.66
CA VAL A 51 3.74 1.01 19.82
C VAL A 51 3.79 -0.44 19.31
N GLY A 52 3.38 -1.40 20.14
CA GLY A 52 3.20 -2.80 19.72
C GLY A 52 2.19 -2.98 18.57
N VAL A 53 1.14 -2.15 18.50
CA VAL A 53 0.18 -2.12 17.39
C VAL A 53 0.85 -1.54 16.13
N TYR A 54 1.50 -0.37 16.24
CA TYR A 54 2.23 0.24 15.13
C TYR A 54 3.27 -0.71 14.53
N ASN A 55 4.05 -1.39 15.36
CA ASN A 55 5.08 -2.33 14.92
C ASN A 55 4.52 -3.51 14.10
N SER A 56 3.21 -3.77 14.16
CA SER A 56 2.57 -4.81 13.36
C SER A 56 2.27 -4.36 11.92
N THR A 57 2.37 -3.06 11.62
CA THR A 57 2.17 -2.51 10.26
C THR A 57 3.40 -2.63 9.37
N MET A 58 4.61 -2.64 9.94
CA MET A 58 5.87 -2.75 9.19
C MET A 58 6.45 -4.17 9.28
N GLY A 59 7.41 -4.48 8.40
CA GLY A 59 8.09 -5.77 8.31
C GLY A 59 7.84 -6.50 6.99
N ASP A 60 8.65 -7.51 6.69
CA ASP A 60 8.64 -8.26 5.43
C ASP A 60 7.23 -8.79 5.07
N ASN A 61 6.44 -9.17 6.08
CA ASN A 61 5.12 -9.76 5.90
C ASN A 61 4.01 -8.73 5.67
N THR A 62 4.24 -7.48 6.01
CA THR A 62 3.30 -6.37 5.87
C THR A 62 3.91 -5.32 4.94
N TYR A 63 4.06 -4.07 5.36
CA TYR A 63 4.50 -2.96 4.49
C TYR A 63 6.01 -2.86 4.28
N GLY A 64 6.79 -3.76 4.86
CA GLY A 64 8.21 -3.87 4.57
C GLY A 64 8.50 -4.55 3.23
N GLN A 65 7.57 -5.39 2.72
CA GLN A 65 7.68 -5.99 1.39
C GLN A 65 6.36 -6.55 0.83
N ARG A 66 5.71 -7.50 1.53
CA ARG A 66 4.64 -8.31 0.91
C ARG A 66 3.38 -7.50 0.59
N MET A 67 2.84 -6.77 1.55
CA MET A 67 1.56 -6.05 1.41
C MET A 67 1.64 -4.97 0.31
N ASN A 68 2.77 -4.27 0.24
CA ASN A 68 2.98 -3.12 -0.63
C ASN A 68 3.68 -3.42 -1.94
N LEU A 69 4.60 -4.39 -2.00
CA LEU A 69 5.40 -4.67 -3.20
C LEU A 69 5.09 -6.01 -3.87
N ILE A 70 4.33 -6.91 -3.24
CA ILE A 70 4.00 -8.23 -3.82
C ILE A 70 2.50 -8.38 -4.08
N LEU A 71 1.65 -8.21 -3.06
CA LEU A 71 0.20 -8.46 -3.17
C LEU A 71 -0.52 -7.42 -4.05
N SER A 72 0.04 -6.21 -4.11
CA SER A 72 -0.46 -5.06 -4.87
C SER A 72 -0.12 -5.07 -6.36
N GLN A 73 0.70 -6.01 -6.83
CA GLN A 73 1.28 -5.98 -8.17
C GLN A 73 0.27 -6.36 -9.26
N SER A 74 0.61 -5.98 -10.50
CA SER A 74 -0.11 -6.34 -11.72
C SER A 74 -1.43 -5.64 -11.95
N GLY A 75 -1.41 -4.31 -11.79
CA GLY A 75 -2.27 -3.43 -12.58
C GLY A 75 -1.75 -3.32 -14.03
N ASP A 76 -1.96 -2.17 -14.67
CA ASP A 76 -1.46 -1.81 -16.00
C ASP A 76 -0.20 -0.91 -15.95
N ASP A 77 0.53 -0.94 -14.83
CA ASP A 77 1.70 -0.11 -14.55
C ASP A 77 2.97 -0.96 -14.31
N LEU A 78 2.99 -1.78 -13.27
CA LEU A 78 4.13 -2.56 -12.81
C LEU A 78 3.75 -4.03 -12.57
N ARG A 79 4.75 -4.90 -12.63
CA ARG A 79 4.63 -6.33 -12.31
C ARG A 79 5.88 -6.84 -11.59
N THR A 80 5.78 -7.98 -10.93
CA THR A 80 6.96 -8.66 -10.39
C THR A 80 7.85 -9.18 -11.53
N SER A 81 9.17 -9.08 -11.35
CA SER A 81 10.14 -9.58 -12.33
C SER A 81 10.23 -11.12 -12.32
N GLY A 82 10.70 -11.67 -13.44
CA GLY A 82 10.87 -13.11 -13.63
C GLY A 82 9.64 -13.83 -14.18
N ASP A 83 9.74 -15.15 -14.18
CA ASP A 83 8.81 -16.08 -14.78
C ASP A 83 7.83 -16.65 -13.73
N TYR A 84 6.62 -16.99 -14.17
CA TYR A 84 5.55 -17.50 -13.31
C TYR A 84 5.97 -18.75 -12.54
N ASN A 85 5.61 -18.77 -11.25
CA ASN A 85 5.59 -19.93 -10.40
C ASN A 85 4.42 -19.75 -9.41
N ALA A 86 3.51 -20.73 -9.37
CA ALA A 86 2.32 -20.67 -8.53
C ALA A 86 2.60 -20.49 -7.03
N ASN A 87 3.77 -20.92 -6.55
CA ASN A 87 4.10 -21.01 -5.12
C ASN A 87 4.82 -19.79 -4.54
N ASP A 88 5.03 -18.74 -5.33
CA ASP A 88 5.71 -17.53 -4.86
C ASP A 88 5.11 -16.25 -5.47
N ARG A 89 5.80 -15.12 -5.29
CA ARG A 89 5.37 -13.79 -5.73
C ARG A 89 4.99 -13.67 -7.20
N ARG A 90 5.53 -14.49 -8.12
CA ARG A 90 5.10 -14.44 -9.53
C ARG A 90 3.76 -15.13 -9.73
N GLY A 91 3.38 -16.07 -8.87
CA GLY A 91 2.03 -16.59 -8.78
C GLY A 91 1.04 -15.47 -8.48
N VAL A 92 1.35 -14.62 -7.50
CA VAL A 92 0.54 -13.45 -7.14
C VAL A 92 0.46 -12.46 -8.30
N SER A 93 1.61 -12.04 -8.86
CA SER A 93 1.68 -11.07 -9.95
C SER A 93 1.03 -11.59 -11.26
N CYS A 94 1.04 -12.89 -11.54
CA CYS A 94 0.38 -13.41 -12.75
C CYS A 94 -1.07 -13.82 -12.53
N PHE A 95 -1.67 -13.52 -11.37
CA PHE A 95 -3.02 -13.93 -10.95
C PHE A 95 -3.21 -15.46 -10.87
N GLY A 96 -2.12 -16.21 -10.68
CA GLY A 96 -2.06 -17.67 -10.61
C GLY A 96 -1.56 -18.22 -9.28
N ALA A 97 -1.62 -17.44 -8.20
CA ALA A 97 -1.27 -17.92 -6.86
C ALA A 97 -2.21 -19.07 -6.46
N ILE A 98 -1.71 -20.07 -5.75
CA ILE A 98 -2.52 -21.19 -5.22
C ILE A 98 -2.59 -21.11 -3.68
N PRO A 99 -3.50 -21.83 -3.01
CA PRO A 99 -3.63 -21.80 -1.54
C PRO A 99 -2.34 -22.14 -0.77
N THR A 100 -1.39 -22.85 -1.37
CA THR A 100 -0.06 -23.17 -0.78
C THR A 100 1.02 -22.14 -1.10
N ASN A 101 0.69 -21.03 -1.78
CA ASN A 101 1.65 -20.00 -2.13
C ASN A 101 2.27 -19.39 -0.86
N THR A 102 3.61 -19.40 -0.84
CA THR A 102 4.41 -19.03 0.33
C THR A 102 4.33 -17.55 0.72
N GLU A 103 3.84 -16.70 -0.18
CA GLU A 103 3.69 -15.27 0.07
C GLU A 103 2.36 -14.90 0.74
N LEU A 104 1.44 -15.84 0.97
CA LEU A 104 0.06 -15.54 1.44
C LEU A 104 -0.15 -15.73 2.94
N LEU A 105 0.46 -16.77 3.54
CA LEU A 105 0.16 -17.17 4.92
C LEU A 105 0.53 -16.09 5.95
N ARG A 106 1.77 -15.59 5.89
CA ARG A 106 2.27 -14.67 6.91
C ARG A 106 1.63 -13.28 6.86
N PRO A 107 1.41 -12.66 5.68
CA PRO A 107 0.65 -11.41 5.63
C PRO A 107 -0.73 -11.51 6.27
N PHE A 108 -1.44 -12.63 6.05
CA PHE A 108 -2.75 -12.85 6.65
C PHE A 108 -2.66 -12.95 8.18
N LEU A 109 -1.82 -13.84 8.70
CA LEU A 109 -1.69 -14.08 10.15
C LEU A 109 -1.15 -12.87 10.91
N ASP A 110 -0.11 -12.21 10.38
CA ASP A 110 0.53 -11.07 11.07
C ASP A 110 -0.41 -9.85 11.11
N THR A 111 -1.28 -9.70 10.10
CA THR A 111 -2.33 -8.66 10.10
C THR A 111 -3.39 -8.92 11.18
N TYR A 112 -3.83 -10.18 11.37
CA TYR A 112 -4.71 -10.55 12.49
C TYR A 112 -4.05 -10.37 13.86
N ALA A 113 -2.74 -10.62 13.98
CA ALA A 113 -2.00 -10.31 15.20
C ALA A 113 -1.99 -8.81 15.51
N GLY A 114 -1.90 -7.96 14.49
CA GLY A 114 -2.07 -6.50 14.62
C GLY A 114 -3.47 -6.11 15.11
N ILE A 115 -4.51 -6.76 14.57
CA ILE A 115 -5.92 -6.56 14.99
C ILE A 115 -6.09 -6.93 16.47
N GLU A 116 -5.57 -8.06 16.91
CA GLU A 116 -5.66 -8.48 18.31
C GLU A 116 -5.01 -7.45 19.23
N ARG A 117 -3.81 -6.98 18.89
CA ARG A 117 -3.11 -5.93 19.66
C ARG A 117 -3.93 -4.64 19.72
N ALA A 118 -4.54 -4.24 18.61
CA ALA A 118 -5.40 -3.07 18.57
C ALA A 118 -6.65 -3.28 19.46
N ASN A 119 -7.28 -4.45 19.42
CA ASN A 119 -8.45 -4.78 20.22
C ASN A 119 -8.15 -4.70 21.73
N LEU A 120 -6.98 -5.17 22.17
CA LEU A 120 -6.54 -5.07 23.56
C LEU A 120 -6.41 -3.61 24.00
N VAL A 121 -5.79 -2.76 23.18
CA VAL A 121 -5.68 -1.31 23.47
C VAL A 121 -7.05 -0.64 23.50
N ILE A 122 -7.91 -0.91 22.50
CA ILE A 122 -9.24 -0.31 22.38
C ILE A 122 -10.15 -0.69 23.55
N LYS A 123 -10.09 -1.95 24.01
CA LYS A 123 -10.87 -2.43 25.16
C LYS A 123 -10.40 -1.82 26.47
N ASN A 124 -9.08 -1.79 26.70
CA ASN A 124 -8.55 -1.49 28.03
C ASN A 124 -8.41 0.01 28.31
N ILE A 125 -8.20 0.88 27.30
CA ILE A 125 -8.11 2.34 27.53
C ILE A 125 -9.34 2.89 28.26
N PRO A 126 -10.59 2.65 27.80
CA PRO A 126 -11.77 3.24 28.45
C PRO A 126 -11.98 2.82 29.90
N ILE A 127 -11.45 1.67 30.32
CA ILE A 127 -11.63 1.15 31.68
C ILE A 127 -10.41 1.36 32.58
N SER A 128 -9.32 1.93 32.06
CA SER A 128 -8.08 2.05 32.82
C SER A 128 -8.14 3.16 33.88
N PRO A 129 -7.43 3.02 35.02
CA PRO A 129 -7.41 4.02 36.07
C PRO A 129 -6.94 5.40 35.59
N VAL A 130 -5.92 5.45 34.72
CA VAL A 130 -5.40 6.69 34.15
C VAL A 130 -6.45 7.42 33.29
N TYR A 131 -7.30 6.70 32.56
CA TYR A 131 -8.35 7.33 31.75
C TYR A 131 -9.57 7.75 32.59
N GLN A 132 -9.94 6.95 33.59
CA GLN A 132 -11.10 7.23 34.45
C GLN A 132 -10.84 8.38 35.42
N THR A 133 -9.69 8.35 36.10
CA THR A 133 -9.38 9.24 37.23
C THR A 133 -8.10 10.06 37.09
N GLY A 134 -7.33 9.88 36.01
CA GLY A 134 -6.09 10.63 35.76
C GLY A 134 -6.31 12.11 35.43
N SER A 135 -5.21 12.82 35.17
CA SER A 135 -5.24 14.24 34.84
C SER A 135 -5.92 14.52 33.50
N ALA A 136 -6.30 15.78 33.24
CA ALA A 136 -6.87 16.15 31.93
C ALA A 136 -5.89 15.88 30.77
N ASP A 137 -4.59 16.07 30.99
CA ASP A 137 -3.56 15.78 30.00
C ASP A 137 -3.41 14.28 29.75
N ASP A 138 -3.47 13.46 30.81
CA ASP A 138 -3.47 12.01 30.67
C ASP A 138 -4.68 11.53 29.87
N LYS A 139 -5.88 12.02 30.20
CA LYS A 139 -7.10 11.67 29.47
C LYS A 139 -7.01 12.03 27.98
N LYS A 140 -6.51 13.24 27.68
CA LYS A 140 -6.27 13.68 26.29
C LYS A 140 -5.26 12.80 25.55
N LEU A 141 -4.22 12.36 26.25
CA LEU A 141 -3.20 11.47 25.67
C LEU A 141 -3.76 10.06 25.42
N MET A 142 -4.57 9.54 26.35
CA MET A 142 -5.27 8.26 26.23
C MET A 142 -6.36 8.30 25.15
N ASP A 143 -7.08 9.41 24.98
CA ASP A 143 -8.00 9.65 23.85
C ASP A 143 -7.25 9.51 22.53
N ARG A 144 -6.12 10.21 22.40
CA ARG A 144 -5.26 10.10 21.24
C ARG A 144 -4.85 8.65 20.99
N TYR A 145 -4.40 7.91 22.01
CA TYR A 145 -4.01 6.50 21.86
C TYR A 145 -5.17 5.61 21.40
N LEU A 146 -6.37 5.85 21.91
CA LEU A 146 -7.57 5.14 21.49
C LEU A 146 -7.89 5.43 20.01
N GLY A 147 -7.84 6.69 19.59
CA GLY A 147 -8.03 7.08 18.19
C GLY A 147 -6.98 6.49 17.25
N GLU A 148 -5.71 6.48 17.66
CA GLU A 148 -4.62 5.84 16.91
C GLU A 148 -4.85 4.31 16.78
N ALA A 149 -5.24 3.62 17.87
CA ALA A 149 -5.52 2.19 17.86
C ALA A 149 -6.74 1.81 16.98
N LEU A 150 -7.83 2.57 17.06
CA LEU A 150 -9.01 2.43 16.19
C LEU A 150 -8.62 2.53 14.71
N THR A 151 -7.77 3.51 14.39
CA THR A 151 -7.31 3.76 13.03
C THR A 151 -6.42 2.63 12.51
N LEU A 152 -5.51 2.11 13.35
CA LEU A 152 -4.66 0.96 12.99
C LEU A 152 -5.50 -0.30 12.77
N ARG A 153 -6.51 -0.57 13.61
CA ARG A 153 -7.45 -1.67 13.39
C ARG A 153 -8.17 -1.56 12.05
N ALA A 154 -8.63 -0.35 11.70
CA ALA A 154 -9.25 -0.10 10.41
C ALA A 154 -8.28 -0.33 9.23
N LEU A 155 -7.02 0.08 9.36
CA LEU A 155 -5.99 -0.20 8.37
C LEU A 155 -5.79 -1.71 8.17
N PHE A 156 -5.63 -2.48 9.25
CA PHE A 156 -5.43 -3.93 9.17
C PHE A 156 -6.61 -4.64 8.51
N TYR A 157 -7.84 -4.30 8.89
CA TYR A 157 -9.01 -4.89 8.24
C TYR A 157 -9.16 -4.47 6.79
N TYR A 158 -8.86 -3.22 6.45
CA TYR A 158 -8.88 -2.78 5.06
C TYR A 158 -7.89 -3.56 4.20
N ASP A 159 -6.71 -3.86 4.75
CA ASP A 159 -5.70 -4.69 4.08
C ASP A 159 -6.15 -6.13 3.89
N LEU A 160 -6.88 -6.70 4.85
CA LEU A 160 -7.49 -8.00 4.69
C LEU A 160 -8.57 -7.99 3.60
N ILE A 161 -9.48 -7.02 3.64
CA ILE A 161 -10.63 -6.97 2.72
C ILE A 161 -10.16 -6.76 1.27
N LYS A 162 -9.23 -5.84 1.03
CA LYS A 162 -8.78 -5.53 -0.34
C LYS A 162 -8.05 -6.69 -1.02
N ASN A 163 -7.55 -7.66 -0.24
CA ASN A 163 -6.81 -8.82 -0.72
C ASN A 163 -7.64 -10.11 -0.74
N TRP A 164 -8.44 -10.37 0.31
CA TRP A 164 -9.17 -11.63 0.50
C TRP A 164 -10.70 -11.48 0.55
N GLY A 165 -11.23 -10.25 0.46
CA GLY A 165 -12.66 -9.99 0.44
C GLY A 165 -13.30 -10.16 1.82
N ASP A 166 -14.27 -11.07 1.93
CA ASP A 166 -14.95 -11.30 3.21
C ASP A 166 -14.07 -12.19 4.11
N VAL A 167 -13.85 -11.77 5.34
CA VAL A 167 -12.88 -12.41 6.26
C VAL A 167 -13.47 -12.56 7.67
N PRO A 168 -12.91 -13.42 8.54
CA PRO A 168 -13.24 -13.42 9.97
C PRO A 168 -13.18 -12.03 10.59
N PHE A 169 -14.24 -11.62 11.30
CA PHE A 169 -14.31 -10.30 11.91
C PHE A 169 -14.42 -10.38 13.43
N GLN A 170 -13.53 -9.66 14.13
CA GLN A 170 -13.48 -9.52 15.58
C GLN A 170 -13.11 -8.07 15.94
N ASP A 171 -13.96 -7.41 16.71
CA ASP A 171 -13.73 -6.05 17.21
C ASP A 171 -13.53 -6.01 18.74
N VAL A 172 -13.35 -7.19 19.33
CA VAL A 172 -12.98 -7.43 20.72
C VAL A 172 -11.78 -8.37 20.78
N PRO A 173 -11.01 -8.39 21.89
CA PRO A 173 -9.93 -9.35 22.08
C PRO A 173 -10.41 -10.79 21.94
N SER A 174 -9.52 -11.66 21.46
CA SER A 174 -9.84 -13.07 21.19
C SER A 174 -10.32 -13.81 22.43
N ALA A 175 -9.88 -13.39 23.62
CA ALA A 175 -10.31 -13.95 24.91
C ALA A 175 -11.79 -13.67 25.24
N ASP A 176 -12.41 -12.65 24.64
CA ASP A 176 -13.81 -12.28 24.86
C ASP A 176 -14.74 -12.87 23.81
N LEU A 177 -14.20 -13.55 22.79
CA LEU A 177 -15.02 -14.16 21.76
C LEU A 177 -15.71 -15.42 22.27
N PRO A 178 -16.97 -15.67 21.86
CA PRO A 178 -17.65 -16.93 22.16
C PRO A 178 -16.99 -18.12 21.45
N SER A 179 -16.27 -17.87 20.35
CA SER A 179 -15.51 -18.87 19.60
C SER A 179 -14.39 -18.20 18.81
N VAL A 180 -13.21 -18.81 18.80
CA VAL A 180 -12.07 -18.39 17.96
C VAL A 180 -12.20 -18.87 16.51
N TYR A 181 -13.12 -19.80 16.23
CA TYR A 181 -13.38 -20.33 14.89
C TYR A 181 -14.49 -19.53 14.21
N LEU A 182 -14.18 -18.28 13.87
CA LEU A 182 -15.14 -17.38 13.25
C LEU A 182 -15.35 -17.73 11.77
N ALA A 183 -16.61 -17.68 11.33
CA ALA A 183 -16.93 -17.68 9.91
C ALA A 183 -16.54 -16.34 9.27
N LYS A 184 -16.58 -16.28 7.94
CA LYS A 184 -16.34 -15.03 7.21
C LYS A 184 -17.53 -14.08 7.38
N THR A 185 -17.25 -12.81 7.64
CA THR A 185 -18.25 -11.74 7.74
C THR A 185 -18.26 -10.94 6.44
N ASP A 186 -19.46 -10.59 5.94
CA ASP A 186 -19.61 -9.72 4.77
C ASP A 186 -18.78 -8.45 4.96
N ARG A 187 -17.92 -8.15 3.98
CA ARG A 187 -17.04 -6.97 4.05
C ARG A 187 -17.80 -5.67 4.23
N ASP A 188 -19.05 -5.56 3.77
CA ASP A 188 -19.85 -4.35 3.91
C ASP A 188 -20.18 -4.09 5.39
N VAL A 189 -20.42 -5.14 6.18
CA VAL A 189 -20.60 -5.04 7.64
C VAL A 189 -19.30 -4.59 8.31
N ILE A 190 -18.17 -5.15 7.88
CA ILE A 190 -16.85 -4.76 8.39
C ILE A 190 -16.61 -3.29 8.06
N TYR A 191 -16.84 -2.87 6.81
CA TYR A 191 -16.69 -1.49 6.36
C TYR A 191 -17.50 -0.49 7.18
N GLU A 192 -18.78 -0.76 7.50
CA GLU A 192 -19.55 0.13 8.38
C GLU A 192 -18.84 0.32 9.73
N LYS A 193 -18.38 -0.77 10.34
CA LYS A 193 -17.68 -0.71 11.62
C LYS A 193 -16.36 0.07 11.51
N LEU A 194 -15.60 -0.10 10.44
CA LEU A 194 -14.36 0.66 10.23
C LEU A 194 -14.63 2.16 10.04
N LEU A 195 -15.66 2.52 9.27
CA LEU A 195 -16.03 3.91 9.01
C LEU A 195 -16.53 4.61 10.28
N ASP A 196 -17.24 3.90 11.15
CA ASP A 196 -17.70 4.39 12.45
C ASP A 196 -16.53 4.53 13.44
N ASP A 197 -15.63 3.55 13.49
CA ASP A 197 -14.42 3.62 14.32
C ASP A 197 -13.53 4.81 13.92
N LEU A 198 -13.38 5.06 12.61
CA LEU A 198 -12.62 6.20 12.10
C LEU A 198 -13.31 7.54 12.35
N LEU A 199 -14.65 7.60 12.27
CA LEU A 199 -15.43 8.78 12.67
C LEU A 199 -15.24 9.10 14.16
N LYS A 200 -15.17 8.07 15.01
CA LYS A 200 -14.83 8.26 16.42
C LYS A 200 -13.38 8.75 16.55
N ALA A 201 -12.45 8.09 15.87
CA ALA A 201 -11.02 8.38 15.98
C ALA A 201 -10.65 9.82 15.59
N GLU A 202 -11.27 10.39 14.55
CA GLU A 202 -10.97 11.77 14.12
C GLU A 202 -11.30 12.83 15.18
N ASN A 203 -12.17 12.51 16.14
CA ASN A 203 -12.51 13.37 17.26
C ASN A 203 -11.56 13.21 18.45
N LEU A 204 -10.76 12.14 18.46
CA LEU A 204 -9.83 11.80 19.54
C LEU A 204 -8.37 12.14 19.22
N VAL A 205 -8.00 12.15 17.94
CA VAL A 205 -6.63 12.48 17.51
C VAL A 205 -6.49 13.98 17.18
N PRO A 206 -5.36 14.61 17.51
CA PRO A 206 -5.11 16.01 17.15
C PRO A 206 -4.78 16.14 15.66
N TRP A 207 -5.01 17.33 15.11
CA TRP A 207 -4.34 17.70 13.87
C TRP A 207 -2.81 17.68 14.05
N ARG A 208 -2.08 17.63 12.94
CA ARG A 208 -0.61 17.55 12.98
C ARG A 208 0.00 18.75 13.72
N SER A 209 -0.47 19.96 13.42
CA SER A 209 -0.02 21.21 14.05
C SER A 209 -0.29 21.25 15.55
N GLU A 210 -1.38 20.63 16.00
CA GLU A 210 -1.78 20.56 17.41
C GLU A 210 -1.01 19.51 18.20
N GLY A 211 -0.68 18.38 17.55
CA GLY A 211 -0.04 17.23 18.17
C GLY A 211 1.48 17.19 18.04
N ASN A 212 2.08 18.16 17.33
CA ASN A 212 3.49 18.19 16.91
C ASN A 212 3.96 16.84 16.36
N THR A 213 3.16 16.24 15.46
CA THR A 213 3.36 14.86 14.99
C THR A 213 4.18 14.84 13.71
N THR A 214 4.93 13.75 13.50
CA THR A 214 5.54 13.41 12.21
C THR A 214 4.58 12.56 11.37
N ALA A 215 4.98 12.19 10.15
CA ALA A 215 4.15 11.38 9.25
C ALA A 215 4.02 9.93 9.73
N GLN A 216 4.91 9.46 10.60
CA GLN A 216 4.90 8.08 11.12
C GLN A 216 3.87 7.87 12.24
N ARG A 217 3.28 8.95 12.75
CA ARG A 217 2.26 8.89 13.80
C ARG A 217 0.93 9.38 13.26
N ILE A 218 -0.13 8.65 13.57
CA ILE A 218 -1.47 8.98 13.12
C ILE A 218 -1.89 10.34 13.69
N SER A 219 -2.26 11.22 12.77
CA SER A 219 -2.85 12.55 13.03
C SER A 219 -4.29 12.57 12.51
N LYS A 220 -5.06 13.62 12.81
CA LYS A 220 -6.42 13.77 12.29
C LYS A 220 -6.47 13.66 10.77
N GLY A 221 -5.54 14.30 10.06
CA GLY A 221 -5.45 14.18 8.59
C GLY A 221 -5.24 12.74 8.11
N ALA A 222 -4.46 11.94 8.85
CA ALA A 222 -4.25 10.52 8.54
C ALA A 222 -5.54 9.69 8.72
N VAL A 223 -6.28 9.92 9.81
CA VAL A 223 -7.57 9.26 10.08
C VAL A 223 -8.58 9.58 8.99
N LYS A 224 -8.76 10.87 8.71
CA LYS A 224 -9.67 11.37 7.67
C LYS A 224 -9.31 10.81 6.29
N GLY A 225 -8.02 10.81 5.94
CA GLY A 225 -7.55 10.28 4.66
C GLY A 225 -7.78 8.77 4.51
N LEU A 226 -7.57 7.99 5.58
CA LEU A 226 -7.86 6.56 5.57
C LEU A 226 -9.37 6.30 5.46
N ARG A 227 -10.19 7.09 6.18
CA ARG A 227 -11.65 7.01 6.14
C ARG A 227 -12.18 7.31 4.74
N ALA A 228 -11.65 8.34 4.07
CA ALA A 228 -11.98 8.65 2.69
C ALA A 228 -11.67 7.48 1.74
N ARG A 229 -10.48 6.89 1.85
CA ARG A 229 -10.07 5.76 1.00
C ARG A 229 -10.94 4.52 1.21
N ILE A 230 -11.26 4.20 2.46
CA ILE A 230 -12.15 3.08 2.80
C ILE A 230 -13.57 3.37 2.29
N ALA A 231 -14.05 4.61 2.39
CA ALA A 231 -15.35 5.01 1.87
C ALA A 231 -15.43 4.88 0.34
N LEU A 232 -14.39 5.26 -0.40
CA LEU A 232 -14.32 5.03 -1.86
C LEU A 232 -14.33 3.53 -2.21
N ALA A 233 -13.63 2.69 -1.44
CA ALA A 233 -13.68 1.24 -1.63
C ALA A 233 -15.08 0.66 -1.35
N ARG A 234 -15.76 1.17 -0.32
CA ARG A 234 -17.13 0.78 0.05
C ARG A 234 -18.19 1.25 -0.95
N ALA A 235 -18.01 2.41 -1.58
CA ALA A 235 -18.83 2.89 -2.69
C ALA A 235 -18.61 2.10 -3.98
N GLY A 236 -17.39 1.63 -4.19
CA GLY A 236 -16.95 0.97 -5.41
C GLY A 236 -17.43 -0.46 -5.56
N TYR A 237 -16.89 -1.11 -6.57
CA TYR A 237 -17.13 -2.50 -6.91
C TYR A 237 -16.24 -3.45 -6.11
N SER A 238 -16.75 -4.64 -5.82
CA SER A 238 -15.94 -5.71 -5.26
C SER A 238 -16.50 -7.08 -5.64
N LEU A 239 -15.63 -8.10 -5.66
CA LEU A 239 -16.03 -9.46 -5.99
C LEU A 239 -16.92 -10.02 -4.88
N ARG A 240 -18.20 -10.24 -5.19
CA ARG A 240 -19.17 -10.88 -4.30
C ARG A 240 -19.16 -12.39 -4.47
N ARG A 241 -19.68 -13.04 -3.45
CA ARG A 241 -19.70 -14.50 -3.29
C ARG A 241 -20.98 -15.13 -3.82
N ALA A 242 -22.10 -14.50 -3.48
CA ALA A 242 -23.43 -14.90 -3.91
C ALA A 242 -24.19 -13.64 -4.36
N PRO A 243 -24.31 -13.38 -5.68
CA PRO A 243 -23.72 -14.14 -6.79
C PRO A 243 -22.20 -13.94 -6.89
N GLN A 244 -21.51 -14.84 -7.60
CA GLN A 244 -20.08 -14.73 -7.89
C GLN A 244 -19.84 -13.68 -8.99
N GLN A 245 -19.78 -12.41 -8.63
CA GLN A 245 -19.67 -11.29 -9.57
C GLN A 245 -19.10 -10.04 -8.91
N MET A 246 -18.41 -9.20 -9.67
CA MET A 246 -18.10 -7.82 -9.31
C MET A 246 -19.41 -7.02 -9.22
N LEU A 247 -19.80 -6.62 -8.01
CA LEU A 247 -20.98 -5.78 -7.78
C LEU A 247 -20.57 -4.51 -7.04
N GLN A 248 -21.20 -3.40 -7.41
CA GLN A 248 -21.07 -2.13 -6.69
C GLN A 248 -21.64 -2.27 -5.28
N GLY A 249 -21.00 -1.63 -4.30
CA GLY A 249 -21.53 -1.51 -2.96
C GLY A 249 -22.89 -0.82 -2.95
N SER A 250 -23.76 -1.23 -2.03
CA SER A 250 -25.06 -0.56 -1.83
C SER A 250 -24.86 0.89 -1.41
N ASN A 251 -25.77 1.79 -1.79
CA ASN A 251 -25.79 3.22 -1.40
C ASN A 251 -24.46 3.97 -1.64
N PRO A 252 -23.86 3.90 -2.85
CA PRO A 252 -22.53 4.45 -3.10
C PRO A 252 -22.44 5.95 -2.81
N GLN A 253 -23.51 6.71 -3.04
CA GLN A 253 -23.56 8.16 -2.77
C GLN A 253 -23.27 8.50 -1.30
N LYS A 254 -23.70 7.66 -0.33
CA LYS A 254 -23.39 7.86 1.10
C LYS A 254 -21.88 7.88 1.33
N TYR A 255 -21.16 6.95 0.71
CA TYR A 255 -19.73 6.79 0.96
C TYR A 255 -18.88 7.72 0.09
N TYR A 256 -19.35 8.09 -1.11
CA TYR A 256 -18.76 9.20 -1.85
C TYR A 256 -18.88 10.52 -1.07
N GLN A 257 -20.01 10.75 -0.37
CA GLN A 257 -20.16 11.92 0.50
C GLN A 257 -19.13 11.91 1.64
N ILE A 258 -18.94 10.77 2.32
CA ILE A 258 -17.89 10.64 3.34
C ILE A 258 -16.50 10.96 2.75
N ALA A 259 -16.15 10.37 1.61
CA ALA A 259 -14.86 10.64 0.97
C ALA A 259 -14.68 12.11 0.59
N TYR A 260 -15.72 12.73 0.05
CA TYR A 260 -15.74 14.15 -0.30
C TYR A 260 -15.49 15.03 0.94
N ASP A 261 -16.28 14.84 2.00
CA ASP A 261 -16.20 15.66 3.22
C ASP A 261 -14.84 15.52 3.89
N GLU A 262 -14.33 14.29 4.01
CA GLU A 262 -13.04 14.03 4.64
C GLU A 262 -11.88 14.64 3.87
N CYS A 263 -11.86 14.48 2.55
CA CYS A 263 -10.81 15.08 1.73
C CYS A 263 -10.92 16.62 1.73
N LYS A 264 -12.14 17.17 1.69
CA LYS A 264 -12.38 18.62 1.73
C LYS A 264 -11.93 19.22 3.06
N ASP A 265 -12.18 18.57 4.18
CA ASP A 265 -11.68 18.98 5.50
C ASP A 265 -10.14 19.03 5.53
N ILE A 266 -9.47 18.01 4.99
CA ILE A 266 -8.01 17.98 4.91
C ILE A 266 -7.48 19.13 4.04
N ILE A 267 -8.09 19.35 2.86
CA ILE A 267 -7.72 20.43 1.95
C ILE A 267 -7.88 21.79 2.65
N ASN A 268 -9.02 22.02 3.31
CA ASN A 268 -9.34 23.26 4.00
C ASN A 268 -8.50 23.50 5.26
N SER A 269 -7.94 22.44 5.87
CA SER A 269 -7.07 22.57 7.05
C SER A 269 -5.80 23.37 6.78
N GLY A 270 -5.34 23.42 5.51
CA GLY A 270 -4.11 24.11 5.11
C GLY A 270 -2.81 23.49 5.66
N GLN A 271 -2.85 22.31 6.28
CA GLN A 271 -1.69 21.67 6.93
C GLN A 271 -0.82 20.83 5.99
N HIS A 272 -1.30 20.58 4.77
CA HIS A 272 -0.66 19.73 3.78
C HIS A 272 -0.67 20.41 2.41
N GLN A 273 0.41 20.27 1.66
CA GLN A 273 0.57 20.83 0.32
C GLN A 273 1.31 19.82 -0.57
N LEU A 274 1.23 20.00 -1.89
CA LEU A 274 2.08 19.25 -2.82
C LEU A 274 3.53 19.73 -2.71
N ASN A 275 4.47 18.79 -2.65
CA ASN A 275 5.88 19.10 -2.80
C ASN A 275 6.12 19.66 -4.22
N PRO A 276 6.79 20.81 -4.35
CA PRO A 276 7.04 21.42 -5.66
C PRO A 276 7.90 20.53 -6.56
N SER A 277 8.69 19.61 -5.99
CA SER A 277 9.44 18.59 -6.70
C SER A 277 8.84 17.20 -6.45
N TYR A 278 8.30 16.59 -7.51
CA TYR A 278 7.79 15.21 -7.44
C TYR A 278 8.87 14.24 -6.94
N GLU A 279 10.09 14.35 -7.48
CA GLU A 279 11.23 13.54 -7.04
C GLU A 279 11.68 13.89 -5.62
N GLY A 280 11.64 15.18 -5.26
CA GLY A 280 12.07 15.67 -3.95
C GLY A 280 11.29 15.02 -2.80
N MET A 281 9.99 14.80 -2.98
CA MET A 281 9.17 14.06 -2.01
C MET A 281 9.70 12.64 -1.79
N PHE A 282 9.95 11.86 -2.84
CA PHE A 282 10.48 10.49 -2.67
C PHE A 282 11.90 10.49 -2.13
N ARG A 283 12.76 11.43 -2.51
CA ARG A 283 14.11 11.55 -1.93
C ARG A 283 14.06 11.75 -0.42
N SER A 284 13.11 12.54 0.07
CA SER A 284 12.97 12.81 1.51
C SER A 284 12.72 11.54 2.34
N LEU A 285 12.01 10.54 1.78
CA LEU A 285 11.81 9.22 2.39
C LEU A 285 13.10 8.40 2.54
N HIS A 286 14.13 8.70 1.74
CA HIS A 286 15.41 7.96 1.74
C HIS A 286 16.46 8.60 2.66
N THR A 287 16.28 9.86 3.02
CA THR A 287 17.25 10.65 3.79
C THR A 287 16.76 10.99 5.20
N ASN A 288 15.57 10.53 5.62
CA ASN A 288 14.92 10.91 6.88
C ASN A 288 14.83 12.43 7.09
N THR A 289 14.81 13.19 5.99
CA THR A 289 14.64 14.65 6.02
C THR A 289 13.15 14.97 6.00
N GLN A 290 12.72 15.97 6.77
CA GLN A 290 11.33 16.40 6.72
C GLN A 290 11.00 17.10 5.39
N ASP A 291 9.93 16.65 4.76
CA ASP A 291 9.27 17.39 3.68
C ASP A 291 8.51 18.59 4.27
N ALA A 292 8.96 19.81 3.97
CA ALA A 292 8.36 21.05 4.48
C ALA A 292 6.90 21.26 4.04
N THR A 293 6.47 20.59 2.97
CA THR A 293 5.08 20.66 2.49
C THR A 293 4.15 19.68 3.20
N ASN A 294 4.72 18.75 3.98
CA ASN A 294 3.99 17.64 4.60
C ASN A 294 3.11 16.90 3.58
N GLU A 295 3.58 16.68 2.34
CA GLU A 295 2.80 15.97 1.32
C GLU A 295 2.47 14.55 1.81
N VAL A 296 3.41 13.89 2.49
CA VAL A 296 3.15 12.61 3.16
C VAL A 296 2.37 12.87 4.47
N ILE A 297 1.07 12.60 4.42
CA ILE A 297 0.14 12.76 5.55
C ILE A 297 0.37 11.65 6.58
N TYR A 298 0.51 10.41 6.09
CA TYR A 298 0.82 9.25 6.91
C TYR A 298 1.79 8.31 6.18
N ALA A 299 2.80 7.85 6.90
CA ALA A 299 3.75 6.86 6.48
C ALA A 299 3.83 5.73 7.50
N ILE A 300 4.02 4.50 7.05
CA ILE A 300 4.35 3.40 7.95
C ILE A 300 5.86 3.44 8.18
N GLY A 301 6.24 3.63 9.44
CA GLY A 301 7.62 3.82 9.87
C GLY A 301 8.45 2.54 9.82
N ALA A 302 9.62 2.58 9.18
CA ALA A 302 10.61 1.51 9.16
C ALA A 302 11.77 1.81 10.11
N PHE A 303 12.17 0.81 10.91
CA PHE A 303 13.29 0.95 11.83
C PHE A 303 13.93 -0.39 12.22
N GLY A 304 15.14 -0.31 12.77
CA GLY A 304 15.76 -1.40 13.51
C GLY A 304 16.52 -2.45 12.68
N GLY A 305 16.67 -2.26 11.37
CA GLY A 305 17.57 -3.06 10.53
C GLY A 305 17.22 -4.54 10.43
N ASN A 306 15.94 -4.90 10.57
CA ASN A 306 15.50 -6.29 10.67
C ASN A 306 14.19 -6.55 9.90
N SER A 307 13.88 -7.82 9.65
CA SER A 307 12.71 -8.23 8.86
C SER A 307 11.35 -8.01 9.53
N LYS A 308 11.30 -7.69 10.83
CA LYS A 308 10.04 -7.50 11.58
C LYS A 308 9.58 -6.05 11.64
N THR A 309 10.51 -5.09 11.66
CA THR A 309 10.18 -3.67 11.88
C THR A 309 10.79 -2.73 10.85
N ASP A 310 11.60 -3.24 9.92
CA ASP A 310 12.22 -2.48 8.84
C ASP A 310 11.62 -2.87 7.48
N SER A 311 12.02 -2.16 6.43
CA SER A 311 11.55 -2.34 5.07
C SER A 311 12.66 -2.79 4.13
N LYS A 312 12.27 -3.54 3.09
CA LYS A 312 13.11 -3.85 1.92
C LYS A 312 12.79 -2.95 0.73
N ILE A 313 12.09 -1.84 0.98
CA ILE A 313 11.83 -0.82 -0.01
C ILE A 313 13.18 -0.28 -0.50
N GLY A 314 13.32 -0.05 -1.80
CA GLY A 314 14.54 0.37 -2.48
C GLY A 314 15.65 -0.67 -2.63
N TYR A 315 15.62 -1.75 -1.83
CA TYR A 315 16.37 -2.97 -2.13
C TYR A 315 15.59 -3.88 -3.09
N TYR A 316 14.33 -4.18 -2.75
CA TYR A 316 13.49 -5.09 -3.53
C TYR A 316 12.93 -4.40 -4.77
N ASN A 317 12.24 -3.28 -4.63
CA ASN A 317 11.89 -2.40 -5.75
C ASN A 317 12.98 -1.33 -5.96
N GLY A 318 12.82 -0.45 -6.95
CA GLY A 318 13.80 0.59 -7.24
C GLY A 318 14.80 0.26 -8.34
N LEU A 319 15.65 1.26 -8.64
CA LEU A 319 16.77 1.14 -9.57
C LEU A 319 17.65 -0.05 -9.19
N ARG A 320 17.88 -0.98 -10.12
CA ARG A 320 18.76 -2.13 -9.92
C ARG A 320 20.23 -1.71 -9.89
N HIS A 321 20.94 -2.17 -8.87
CA HIS A 321 22.38 -2.06 -8.72
C HIS A 321 22.99 -3.47 -8.68
N ASP A 322 23.74 -3.82 -9.71
CA ASP A 322 24.53 -5.04 -9.75
C ASP A 322 25.87 -4.90 -9.00
N ASP A 323 26.33 -3.66 -8.79
CA ASP A 323 27.49 -3.29 -7.97
C ASP A 323 27.29 -3.56 -6.45
N THR A 324 28.34 -3.31 -5.67
CA THR A 324 28.37 -3.51 -4.22
C THR A 324 28.13 -2.24 -3.39
N ASP A 325 28.17 -1.05 -3.99
CA ASP A 325 28.03 0.23 -3.27
C ASP A 325 26.58 0.46 -2.84
N TRP A 326 25.61 0.09 -3.68
CA TRP A 326 24.17 0.20 -3.38
C TRP A 326 23.37 -1.01 -3.84
N LYS A 327 23.89 -2.22 -3.64
CA LYS A 327 23.30 -3.47 -4.13
C LYS A 327 21.78 -3.51 -3.91
N SER A 328 21.03 -3.66 -5.00
CA SER A 328 19.57 -3.78 -5.03
C SER A 328 19.16 -4.79 -6.10
N SER A 329 17.95 -5.35 -5.99
CA SER A 329 17.51 -6.47 -6.85
C SER A 329 16.71 -6.05 -8.08
N GLY A 330 16.00 -4.91 -8.04
CA GLY A 330 15.09 -4.53 -9.13
C GLY A 330 13.99 -5.59 -9.37
N GLY A 331 13.39 -6.06 -8.28
CA GLY A 331 12.39 -7.14 -8.26
C GLY A 331 11.02 -6.77 -8.82
N ILE A 332 10.78 -5.48 -9.09
CA ILE A 332 9.55 -4.95 -9.70
C ILE A 332 9.91 -4.29 -11.02
N ASN A 333 9.26 -4.73 -12.09
CA ASN A 333 9.47 -4.24 -13.44
C ASN A 333 8.26 -3.42 -13.93
N ALA A 334 8.54 -2.36 -14.67
CA ALA A 334 7.52 -1.64 -15.41
C ALA A 334 7.02 -2.46 -16.60
N ILE A 335 5.72 -2.39 -16.86
CA ILE A 335 5.16 -2.86 -18.11
C ILE A 335 5.58 -1.84 -19.19
N PRO A 336 6.23 -2.23 -20.31
CA PRO A 336 6.86 -1.26 -21.22
C PRO A 336 5.95 -0.15 -21.74
N VAL A 337 4.66 -0.44 -21.92
CA VAL A 337 3.69 0.57 -22.39
C VAL A 337 3.46 1.67 -21.36
N TYR A 338 3.65 1.41 -20.06
CA TYR A 338 3.57 2.40 -18.98
C TYR A 338 4.59 3.54 -19.15
N PHE A 339 5.76 3.28 -19.74
CA PHE A 339 6.71 4.37 -20.07
C PHE A 339 6.12 5.39 -21.05
N TYR A 340 5.31 4.91 -21.99
CA TYR A 340 4.68 5.71 -23.04
C TYR A 340 3.30 6.25 -22.66
N GLU A 341 2.81 5.87 -21.48
CA GLU A 341 1.65 6.51 -20.86
C GLU A 341 1.97 7.94 -20.40
N PHE A 342 3.27 8.26 -20.22
CA PHE A 342 3.79 9.60 -19.98
C PHE A 342 4.18 10.28 -21.30
N THR A 343 3.95 11.59 -21.37
CA THR A 343 4.59 12.41 -22.40
C THR A 343 6.06 12.63 -22.06
N LYS A 344 6.87 13.07 -23.03
CA LYS A 344 8.28 13.41 -22.78
C LYS A 344 8.50 14.60 -21.84
N TYR A 345 7.44 15.36 -21.56
CA TYR A 345 7.48 16.55 -20.70
C TYR A 345 6.99 16.27 -19.27
N ASP A 346 6.41 15.10 -19.01
CA ASP A 346 5.96 14.71 -17.67
C ASP A 346 7.18 14.27 -16.85
N LEU A 347 7.56 15.07 -15.85
CA LEU A 347 8.74 14.86 -15.01
C LEU A 347 8.65 13.57 -14.20
N ARG A 348 7.46 12.99 -14.06
CA ARG A 348 7.24 11.76 -13.28
C ARG A 348 7.72 10.51 -14.00
N ARG A 349 7.89 10.53 -15.33
CA ARG A 349 8.26 9.33 -16.12
C ARG A 349 9.55 8.69 -15.61
N ASP A 350 10.62 9.48 -15.53
CA ASP A 350 11.96 8.97 -15.20
C ASP A 350 12.14 8.73 -13.69
N VAL A 351 11.28 9.34 -12.86
CA VAL A 351 11.15 9.03 -11.43
C VAL A 351 10.39 7.71 -11.23
N ASN A 352 9.33 7.45 -12.00
CA ASN A 352 8.55 6.21 -11.90
C ASN A 352 9.28 4.99 -12.49
N ILE A 353 10.09 5.17 -13.54
CA ILE A 353 10.64 4.07 -14.34
C ILE A 353 12.15 4.23 -14.51
N ALA A 354 12.90 3.28 -13.97
CA ALA A 354 14.33 3.16 -14.21
C ALA A 354 14.60 2.32 -15.47
N ILE A 355 15.05 2.97 -16.55
CA ILE A 355 15.33 2.31 -17.84
C ILE A 355 16.73 1.68 -17.94
N PHE A 356 17.56 1.86 -16.91
CA PHE A 356 18.91 1.33 -16.79
C PHE A 356 19.10 0.66 -15.44
N ARG A 357 20.16 -0.13 -15.34
CA ARG A 357 20.75 -0.58 -14.09
C ARG A 357 22.11 0.06 -13.89
N VAL A 358 22.61 0.06 -12.66
CA VAL A 358 24.03 0.30 -12.40
C VAL A 358 24.75 -1.04 -12.43
N ASN A 359 25.65 -1.23 -13.39
CA ASN A 359 26.36 -2.50 -13.58
C ASN A 359 27.52 -2.66 -12.57
N THR A 360 28.21 -3.81 -12.61
CA THR A 360 29.35 -4.09 -11.72
C THR A 360 30.54 -3.14 -11.89
N SER A 361 30.62 -2.44 -13.02
CA SER A 361 31.60 -1.38 -13.29
C SER A 361 31.13 0.01 -12.83
N LYS A 362 30.02 0.09 -12.08
CA LYS A 362 29.42 1.33 -11.56
C LYS A 362 28.97 2.30 -12.66
N GLN A 363 28.57 1.74 -13.81
CA GLN A 363 28.10 2.50 -14.96
C GLN A 363 26.59 2.31 -15.18
N GLU A 364 25.96 3.35 -15.71
CA GLU A 364 24.59 3.30 -16.22
C GLU A 364 24.55 2.41 -17.48
N GLU A 365 23.88 1.27 -17.36
CA GLU A 365 23.68 0.31 -18.44
C GLU A 365 22.19 0.18 -18.74
N LEU A 366 21.75 0.71 -19.89
CA LEU A 366 20.35 0.58 -20.34
C LEU A 366 19.93 -0.89 -20.36
N GLN A 367 18.71 -1.12 -19.92
CA GLN A 367 18.08 -2.43 -19.93
C GLN A 367 17.09 -2.55 -21.08
N THR A 368 16.85 -3.79 -21.50
CA THR A 368 15.76 -4.13 -22.41
C THR A 368 14.42 -3.74 -21.79
N SER A 369 13.42 -3.38 -22.60
CA SER A 369 12.14 -2.85 -22.10
C SER A 369 11.43 -3.73 -21.08
N ILE A 370 11.48 -5.05 -21.24
CA ILE A 370 10.92 -6.03 -20.29
C ILE A 370 11.59 -6.07 -18.90
N ASN A 371 12.71 -5.35 -18.74
CA ASN A 371 13.55 -5.34 -17.55
C ASN A 371 13.69 -3.95 -16.91
N TRP A 372 12.97 -2.94 -17.37
CA TRP A 372 12.92 -1.63 -16.68
C TRP A 372 12.30 -1.80 -15.31
N ASN A 373 12.87 -1.16 -14.30
CA ASN A 373 12.45 -1.31 -12.91
C ASN A 373 11.52 -0.17 -12.48
N ASP A 374 10.80 -0.40 -11.38
CA ASP A 374 10.31 0.71 -10.55
C ASP A 374 11.47 1.68 -10.26
N GLY A 375 11.29 2.97 -10.53
CA GLY A 375 12.31 4.00 -10.36
C GLY A 375 12.17 4.82 -9.07
N LYS A 376 11.05 4.71 -8.32
CA LYS A 376 10.69 5.65 -7.25
C LYS A 376 11.49 5.51 -5.98
N PHE A 377 11.90 4.29 -5.67
CA PHE A 377 12.55 3.97 -4.40
C PHE A 377 14.00 3.57 -4.65
N ARG A 378 14.90 4.53 -4.85
CA ARG A 378 16.30 4.21 -5.21
C ARG A 378 17.16 4.09 -3.96
N LYS A 379 17.74 2.91 -3.71
CA LYS A 379 18.71 2.71 -2.62
C LYS A 379 19.87 3.70 -2.65
N SER A 380 20.31 4.11 -3.84
CA SER A 380 21.38 5.11 -4.01
C SER A 380 21.03 6.52 -3.53
N TRP A 381 19.76 6.81 -3.23
CA TRP A 381 19.35 8.04 -2.55
C TRP A 381 19.49 7.97 -1.03
N THR A 382 19.67 6.78 -0.46
CA THR A 382 19.90 6.61 0.97
C THR A 382 21.36 6.86 1.35
N SER A 383 21.62 7.03 2.65
CA SER A 383 22.96 6.95 3.22
C SER A 383 23.44 5.51 3.45
N ILE A 384 22.56 4.51 3.32
CA ILE A 384 22.85 3.09 3.58
C ILE A 384 23.46 2.46 2.32
N THR A 385 24.76 2.21 2.37
CA THR A 385 25.54 1.59 1.29
C THR A 385 25.69 0.07 1.49
N GLY A 386 26.42 -0.58 0.59
CA GLY A 386 26.76 -1.99 0.71
C GLY A 386 25.62 -2.92 0.29
N THR A 387 25.60 -4.11 0.87
CA THR A 387 24.68 -5.20 0.54
C THR A 387 23.46 -5.30 1.46
N SER A 388 23.27 -4.35 2.38
CA SER A 388 22.09 -4.32 3.27
C SER A 388 20.79 -4.36 2.46
N GLN A 389 19.84 -5.15 2.94
CA GLN A 389 18.50 -5.23 2.36
C GLN A 389 17.50 -4.36 3.11
N ASN A 390 17.80 -4.01 4.37
CA ASN A 390 16.97 -3.19 5.23
C ASN A 390 17.49 -1.75 5.21
N LEU A 391 16.64 -0.82 4.78
CA LEU A 391 17.05 0.55 4.43
C LEU A 391 16.40 1.63 5.30
N GLY A 392 15.52 1.29 6.23
CA GLY A 392 14.79 2.28 7.04
C GLY A 392 13.95 3.24 6.21
N ILE A 393 13.49 2.81 5.02
CA ILE A 393 12.64 3.64 4.15
C ILE A 393 11.18 3.43 4.56
N ASP A 394 10.51 4.51 4.92
CA ASP A 394 9.09 4.48 5.27
C ASP A 394 8.22 4.26 4.03
N TRP A 395 7.07 3.61 4.22
CA TRP A 395 6.09 3.45 3.16
C TRP A 395 5.06 4.60 3.18
N PRO A 396 4.94 5.43 2.12
CA PRO A 396 4.04 6.57 2.09
C PRO A 396 2.58 6.12 1.90
N MET A 397 1.90 5.83 3.01
CA MET A 397 0.55 5.29 3.01
C MET A 397 -0.51 6.25 2.49
N ILE A 398 -0.41 7.55 2.81
CA ILE A 398 -1.36 8.58 2.38
C ILE A 398 -0.55 9.83 2.03
N ARG A 399 -0.69 10.29 0.78
CA ARG A 399 -0.12 11.55 0.31
C ARG A 399 -1.21 12.56 -0.01
N TYR A 400 -0.87 13.85 0.04
CA TYR A 400 -1.78 14.93 -0.29
C TYR A 400 -2.25 14.87 -1.75
N ALA A 401 -1.41 14.41 -2.69
CA ALA A 401 -1.83 14.12 -4.06
C ALA A 401 -2.98 13.09 -4.12
N ASP A 402 -2.99 12.09 -3.23
CA ASP A 402 -4.09 11.12 -3.15
C ASP A 402 -5.36 11.77 -2.61
N ILE A 403 -5.25 12.64 -1.60
CA ILE A 403 -6.40 13.43 -1.10
C ILE A 403 -7.03 14.27 -2.21
N LEU A 404 -6.22 14.98 -3.00
CA LEU A 404 -6.71 15.81 -4.11
C LEU A 404 -7.44 14.97 -5.17
N LEU A 405 -6.91 13.80 -5.51
CA LEU A 405 -7.51 12.94 -6.53
C LEU A 405 -8.70 12.14 -5.99
N MET A 406 -8.73 11.76 -4.71
CA MET A 406 -9.91 11.19 -4.05
C MET A 406 -11.03 12.22 -3.90
N PHE A 407 -10.71 13.47 -3.57
CA PHE A 407 -11.67 14.58 -3.55
C PHE A 407 -12.31 14.78 -4.93
N ALA A 408 -11.48 14.88 -5.98
CA ALA A 408 -11.96 15.08 -7.34
C ALA A 408 -12.84 13.91 -7.83
N GLU A 409 -12.49 12.68 -7.47
CA GLU A 409 -13.31 11.50 -7.76
C GLU A 409 -14.67 11.56 -7.04
N ALA A 410 -14.66 11.76 -5.72
CA ALA A 410 -15.88 11.82 -4.93
C ALA A 410 -16.81 12.96 -5.38
N ASP A 411 -16.26 14.14 -5.66
CA ASP A 411 -17.00 15.29 -6.20
C ASP A 411 -17.68 14.95 -7.53
N ASN A 412 -16.95 14.33 -8.46
CA ASN A 412 -17.49 13.95 -9.76
C ASN A 412 -18.60 12.89 -9.65
N GLU A 413 -18.49 11.96 -8.70
CA GLU A 413 -19.50 10.93 -8.48
C GLU A 413 -20.78 11.48 -7.85
N LEU A 414 -20.67 12.46 -6.95
CA LEU A 414 -21.80 13.12 -6.29
C LEU A 414 -22.58 14.07 -7.22
N HIS A 415 -21.92 14.62 -8.24
CA HIS A 415 -22.52 15.62 -9.13
C HIS A 415 -22.72 15.10 -10.57
N SER A 416 -23.40 15.89 -11.40
CA SER A 416 -23.60 15.59 -12.82
C SER A 416 -22.39 15.96 -13.70
N ALA A 417 -21.46 16.74 -13.16
CA ALA A 417 -20.21 17.19 -13.76
C ALA A 417 -19.25 17.61 -12.61
N PRO A 418 -17.93 17.60 -12.82
CA PRO A 418 -16.99 18.01 -11.79
C PRO A 418 -17.15 19.49 -11.44
N SER A 419 -17.03 19.80 -10.15
CA SER A 419 -16.93 21.18 -9.68
C SER A 419 -15.60 21.82 -10.11
N GLN A 420 -15.54 23.15 -10.07
CA GLN A 420 -14.28 23.86 -10.35
C GLN A 420 -13.20 23.52 -9.31
N GLU A 421 -13.58 23.24 -8.06
CA GLU A 421 -12.64 22.79 -7.02
C GLU A 421 -12.01 21.43 -7.39
N ALA A 422 -12.81 20.48 -7.87
CA ALA A 422 -12.31 19.17 -8.32
C ALA A 422 -11.36 19.30 -9.52
N ILE A 423 -11.72 20.15 -10.50
CA ILE A 423 -10.84 20.45 -11.64
C ILE A 423 -9.52 21.06 -11.16
N ASN A 424 -9.57 22.01 -10.21
CA ASN A 424 -8.38 22.65 -9.66
C ASN A 424 -7.49 21.67 -8.89
N ALA A 425 -8.08 20.71 -8.16
CA ALA A 425 -7.35 19.67 -7.45
C ALA A 425 -6.54 18.78 -8.42
N VAL A 426 -7.15 18.35 -9.52
CA VAL A 426 -6.46 17.61 -10.58
C VAL A 426 -5.40 18.47 -11.27
N LEU A 427 -5.72 19.75 -11.55
CA LEU A 427 -4.81 20.69 -12.18
C LEU A 427 -3.54 20.91 -11.34
N ALA A 428 -3.65 21.00 -10.02
CA ALA A 428 -2.50 21.18 -9.13
C ALA A 428 -1.50 20.01 -9.24
N VAL A 429 -1.99 18.76 -9.24
CA VAL A 429 -1.15 17.56 -9.42
C VAL A 429 -0.44 17.61 -10.78
N ARG A 430 -1.18 17.99 -11.83
CA ARG A 430 -0.65 18.06 -13.20
C ARG A 430 0.37 19.17 -13.38
N GLN A 431 0.12 20.36 -12.86
CA GLN A 431 1.06 21.49 -12.95
C GLN A 431 2.40 21.15 -12.29
N ARG A 432 2.37 20.44 -11.16
CA ARG A 432 3.59 19.93 -10.51
C ARG A 432 4.30 18.88 -11.37
N ALA A 433 3.56 17.97 -12.00
CA ALA A 433 4.12 16.96 -12.91
C ALA A 433 4.78 17.57 -14.18
N TYR A 434 4.29 18.73 -14.61
CA TYR A 434 4.79 19.48 -15.78
C TYR A 434 5.53 20.76 -15.38
N ALA A 435 6.16 20.80 -14.20
CA ALA A 435 6.94 21.96 -13.79
C ALA A 435 8.01 22.29 -14.86
N GLY A 436 8.09 23.56 -15.27
CA GLY A 436 8.93 24.01 -16.39
C GLY A 436 8.35 23.75 -17.80
N ASN A 437 7.22 23.04 -17.92
CA ASN A 437 6.56 22.70 -19.18
C ASN A 437 5.02 22.90 -19.08
N LEU A 438 4.56 23.95 -18.39
CA LEU A 438 3.13 24.13 -18.06
C LEU A 438 2.20 24.18 -19.28
N GLY A 439 2.69 24.60 -20.45
CA GLY A 439 1.93 24.54 -21.71
C GLY A 439 1.62 23.11 -22.20
N GLN A 440 2.21 22.09 -21.58
CA GLN A 440 2.05 20.67 -21.93
C GLN A 440 1.13 19.91 -20.96
N VAL A 441 0.53 20.59 -19.97
CA VAL A 441 -0.43 19.99 -19.01
C VAL A 441 -1.64 19.36 -19.72
N GLY A 442 -2.03 19.92 -20.87
CA GLY A 442 -3.19 19.48 -21.64
C GLY A 442 -4.52 19.94 -21.05
N ASN A 443 -5.62 19.55 -21.70
CA ASN A 443 -6.97 19.90 -21.29
C ASN A 443 -7.52 18.89 -20.28
N ILE A 444 -8.20 19.39 -19.25
CA ILE A 444 -8.96 18.57 -18.28
C ILE A 444 -10.43 18.57 -18.72
N PRO A 445 -11.04 17.39 -19.00
CA PRO A 445 -12.44 17.32 -19.39
C PRO A 445 -13.37 17.86 -18.30
N THR A 446 -14.49 18.46 -18.71
CA THR A 446 -15.49 19.07 -17.81
C THR A 446 -16.81 18.30 -17.77
N ASP A 447 -16.92 17.19 -18.50
CA ASP A 447 -18.04 16.26 -18.40
C ASP A 447 -17.72 15.10 -17.44
N LYS A 448 -18.76 14.52 -16.83
CA LYS A 448 -18.60 13.49 -15.78
C LYS A 448 -17.77 12.28 -16.22
N THR A 449 -18.03 11.76 -17.41
CA THR A 449 -17.36 10.54 -17.90
C THR A 449 -15.92 10.84 -18.33
N GLY A 450 -15.70 11.93 -19.05
CA GLY A 450 -14.38 12.39 -19.44
C GLY A 450 -13.49 12.67 -18.23
N PHE A 451 -14.02 13.36 -17.22
CA PHE A 451 -13.29 13.69 -16.01
C PHE A 451 -12.95 12.45 -15.17
N PHE A 452 -13.88 11.50 -15.02
CA PHE A 452 -13.61 10.22 -14.38
C PHE A 452 -12.47 9.46 -15.08
N ASN A 453 -12.53 9.33 -16.42
CA ASN A 453 -11.48 8.68 -17.20
C ASN A 453 -10.13 9.41 -17.05
N TYR A 454 -10.16 10.74 -16.92
CA TYR A 454 -8.98 11.54 -16.65
C TYR A 454 -8.40 11.25 -15.26
N ILE A 455 -9.22 11.11 -14.22
CA ILE A 455 -8.78 10.72 -12.87
C ILE A 455 -8.18 9.31 -12.89
N VAL A 456 -8.84 8.34 -13.54
CA VAL A 456 -8.32 6.97 -13.70
C VAL A 456 -6.91 7.00 -14.31
N LYS A 457 -6.71 7.86 -15.31
CA LYS A 457 -5.41 8.06 -15.95
C LYS A 457 -4.42 8.77 -15.04
N GLU A 458 -4.82 9.84 -14.35
CA GLU A 458 -3.93 10.63 -13.52
C GLU A 458 -3.41 9.84 -12.32
N ARG A 459 -4.27 9.02 -11.71
CA ARG A 459 -3.89 8.10 -10.64
C ARG A 459 -2.88 7.05 -11.11
N GLN A 460 -2.94 6.61 -12.37
CA GLN A 460 -1.91 5.74 -12.97
C GLN A 460 -0.55 6.42 -13.01
N LEU A 461 -0.50 7.67 -13.47
CA LEU A 461 0.75 8.42 -13.67
C LEU A 461 1.39 8.89 -12.35
N GLU A 462 0.55 9.27 -11.39
CA GLU A 462 0.96 9.80 -10.09
C GLU A 462 1.40 8.68 -9.13
N PHE A 463 0.75 7.52 -9.13
CA PHE A 463 0.91 6.50 -8.07
C PHE A 463 1.57 5.19 -8.50
N GLY A 464 2.15 5.08 -9.71
CA GLY A 464 2.87 3.88 -10.10
C GLY A 464 3.95 3.51 -9.08
N GLY A 465 4.03 2.26 -8.63
CA GLY A 465 4.99 1.84 -7.58
C GLY A 465 4.54 2.06 -6.14
N GLU A 466 3.39 2.68 -5.89
CA GLU A 466 2.86 2.96 -4.53
C GLU A 466 1.75 1.98 -4.12
N GLY A 467 1.59 0.86 -4.85
CA GLY A 467 0.70 -0.24 -4.45
C GLY A 467 -0.80 0.07 -4.49
N LEU A 468 -1.23 1.12 -5.20
CA LEU A 468 -2.63 1.53 -5.30
C LEU A 468 -3.33 1.02 -6.56
N ARG A 469 -2.60 0.91 -7.68
CA ARG A 469 -3.22 0.79 -9.01
C ARG A 469 -4.15 -0.40 -9.18
N LYS A 470 -3.73 -1.60 -8.75
CA LYS A 470 -4.57 -2.81 -8.82
C LYS A 470 -5.90 -2.62 -8.09
N TYR A 471 -5.86 -2.10 -6.87
CA TYR A 471 -7.06 -1.95 -6.05
C TYR A 471 -7.99 -0.85 -6.56
N ASP A 472 -7.44 0.24 -7.10
CA ASP A 472 -8.20 1.26 -7.82
C ASP A 472 -8.94 0.67 -9.03
N LEU A 473 -8.27 -0.14 -9.84
CA LEU A 473 -8.90 -0.82 -10.97
C LEU A 473 -9.99 -1.82 -10.54
N ILE A 474 -9.82 -2.50 -9.41
CA ILE A 474 -10.83 -3.42 -8.87
C ILE A 474 -12.08 -2.63 -8.42
N ARG A 475 -11.91 -1.55 -7.62
CA ARG A 475 -13.04 -0.79 -7.09
C ARG A 475 -13.80 0.02 -8.17
N TRP A 476 -13.18 0.26 -9.32
CA TRP A 476 -13.87 0.83 -10.49
C TRP A 476 -14.42 -0.22 -11.45
N ASN A 477 -14.20 -1.52 -11.19
CA ASN A 477 -14.51 -2.61 -12.10
C ASN A 477 -13.84 -2.47 -13.49
N LEU A 478 -12.60 -2.00 -13.50
CA LEU A 478 -11.80 -1.73 -14.70
C LEU A 478 -10.61 -2.71 -14.87
N LEU A 479 -10.37 -3.62 -13.92
CA LEU A 479 -9.19 -4.49 -13.96
C LEU A 479 -9.12 -5.34 -15.23
N GLU A 480 -10.20 -6.05 -15.58
CA GLU A 480 -10.25 -6.85 -16.82
C GLU A 480 -10.01 -5.98 -18.06
N THR A 481 -10.72 -4.86 -18.13
CA THR A 481 -10.62 -3.88 -19.22
C THR A 481 -9.18 -3.43 -19.40
N LYS A 482 -8.49 -3.03 -18.31
CA LYS A 482 -7.10 -2.57 -18.38
C LYS A 482 -6.09 -3.66 -18.68
N ILE A 483 -6.33 -4.90 -18.25
CA ILE A 483 -5.50 -6.03 -18.66
C ILE A 483 -5.59 -6.24 -20.17
N ASN A 484 -6.80 -6.23 -20.74
CA ASN A 484 -7.03 -6.44 -22.17
C ASN A 484 -6.51 -5.27 -23.03
N GLU A 485 -6.73 -4.03 -22.59
CA GLU A 485 -6.12 -2.84 -23.20
C GLU A 485 -4.59 -2.94 -23.19
N THR A 486 -3.99 -3.34 -22.07
CA THR A 486 -2.53 -3.48 -21.94
C THR A 486 -1.99 -4.55 -22.88
N ARG A 487 -2.64 -5.71 -23.03
CA ARG A 487 -2.26 -6.72 -24.03
C ARG A 487 -2.28 -6.16 -25.45
N THR A 488 -3.32 -5.42 -25.79
CA THR A 488 -3.44 -4.75 -27.10
C THR A 488 -2.31 -3.75 -27.32
N LYS A 489 -2.04 -2.89 -26.33
CA LYS A 489 -0.94 -1.92 -26.37
C LYS A 489 0.42 -2.61 -26.49
N LEU A 490 0.65 -3.72 -25.77
CA LEU A 490 1.89 -4.49 -25.88
C LEU A 490 2.07 -5.11 -27.27
N THR A 491 1.00 -5.60 -27.90
CA THR A 491 1.04 -6.08 -29.28
C THR A 491 1.38 -4.94 -30.26
N GLN A 492 0.76 -3.77 -30.09
CA GLN A 492 1.07 -2.60 -30.91
C GLN A 492 2.51 -2.11 -30.70
N PHE A 493 2.99 -2.13 -29.46
CA PHE A 493 4.37 -1.78 -29.09
C PHE A 493 5.37 -2.73 -29.73
N MET A 494 5.16 -4.05 -29.62
CA MET A 494 5.98 -5.07 -30.27
C MET A 494 6.07 -4.84 -31.79
N ASN A 495 4.91 -4.65 -32.43
CA ASN A 495 4.81 -4.50 -33.89
C ASN A 495 5.22 -3.10 -34.40
N GLY A 496 5.37 -2.10 -33.53
CA GLY A 496 5.61 -0.72 -33.95
C GLY A 496 4.42 -0.16 -34.75
N THR A 497 3.21 -0.22 -34.19
CA THR A 497 1.98 0.25 -34.85
C THR A 497 1.20 1.22 -33.96
N GLY A 498 0.25 1.95 -34.54
CA GLY A 498 -0.54 2.94 -33.81
C GLY A 498 0.34 4.03 -33.20
N ILE A 499 0.13 4.34 -31.91
CA ILE A 499 0.92 5.33 -31.19
C ILE A 499 2.39 4.94 -31.02
N TYR A 500 2.75 3.67 -31.28
CA TYR A 500 4.11 3.15 -31.16
C TYR A 500 4.85 3.06 -32.50
N ALA A 501 4.29 3.60 -33.60
CA ALA A 501 4.88 3.52 -34.94
C ALA A 501 6.32 4.08 -35.01
N ASN A 502 6.61 5.11 -34.22
CA ASN A 502 7.92 5.75 -34.17
C ASN A 502 8.78 5.27 -33.00
N VAL A 503 8.38 4.24 -32.25
CA VAL A 503 9.22 3.69 -31.20
C VAL A 503 10.35 2.87 -31.83
N PRO A 504 11.62 3.11 -31.46
CA PRO A 504 12.74 2.39 -32.06
C PRO A 504 12.75 0.93 -31.64
N GLU A 505 13.20 0.07 -32.55
CA GLU A 505 13.46 -1.35 -32.30
C GLU A 505 14.59 -1.57 -31.30
N TYR A 506 15.61 -0.73 -31.39
CA TYR A 506 16.79 -0.74 -30.55
C TYR A 506 17.38 0.67 -30.43
N ILE A 507 18.08 0.89 -29.34
CA ILE A 507 18.75 2.16 -29.04
C ILE A 507 20.25 1.90 -28.92
N PHE A 508 21.03 2.88 -29.37
CA PHE A 508 22.47 2.91 -29.19
C PHE A 508 22.86 4.00 -28.21
N TYR A 509 23.70 3.66 -27.23
CA TYR A 509 24.09 4.58 -26.17
C TYR A 509 25.53 4.31 -25.72
N LYS A 510 26.16 5.28 -25.07
CA LYS A 510 27.41 5.05 -24.31
C LYS A 510 27.11 4.93 -22.83
N LYS A 511 27.77 3.98 -22.19
CA LYS A 511 27.75 3.82 -20.73
C LYS A 511 28.54 4.97 -20.11
N VAL A 512 28.00 5.55 -19.05
CA VAL A 512 28.65 6.59 -18.25
C VAL A 512 28.68 6.16 -16.79
N ALA A 513 29.60 6.71 -15.99
CA ALA A 513 29.60 6.46 -14.56
C ALA A 513 28.29 6.93 -13.94
N TYR A 514 27.69 6.11 -13.07
CA TYR A 514 26.47 6.50 -12.37
C TYR A 514 26.75 7.63 -11.38
N ASP A 515 25.93 8.67 -11.43
CA ASP A 515 26.00 9.80 -10.51
C ASP A 515 24.68 9.90 -9.73
N LYS A 516 24.74 9.57 -8.45
CA LYS A 516 23.58 9.61 -7.53
C LYS A 516 23.10 11.02 -7.20
N THR A 517 23.92 12.05 -7.47
CA THR A 517 23.59 13.46 -7.18
C THR A 517 22.65 14.05 -8.23
N LYS A 518 22.62 13.46 -9.43
CA LYS A 518 21.69 13.83 -10.50
C LYS A 518 20.25 13.47 -10.12
N THR A 519 19.32 14.27 -10.62
CA THR A 519 17.90 13.89 -10.65
C THR A 519 17.69 12.66 -11.53
N ALA A 520 16.59 11.95 -11.31
CA ALA A 520 16.23 10.79 -12.13
C ALA A 520 16.12 11.16 -13.61
N GLN A 521 15.58 12.35 -13.92
CA GLN A 521 15.52 12.87 -15.28
C GLN A 521 16.91 13.18 -15.84
N GLN A 522 17.79 13.82 -15.06
CA GLN A 522 19.16 14.10 -15.48
C GLN A 522 19.95 12.82 -15.79
N ASN A 523 19.76 11.74 -15.00
CA ASN A 523 20.36 10.44 -15.33
C ASN A 523 19.93 9.95 -16.71
N VAL A 524 18.74 10.29 -17.20
CA VAL A 524 18.26 9.87 -18.53
C VAL A 524 18.70 10.85 -19.62
N THR A 525 18.58 12.17 -19.39
CA THR A 525 18.91 13.19 -20.40
C THR A 525 20.39 13.30 -20.68
N ASP A 526 21.25 12.94 -19.73
CA ASP A 526 22.70 12.99 -19.88
C ASP A 526 23.27 11.77 -20.62
N ILE A 527 22.46 10.75 -20.87
CA ILE A 527 22.89 9.56 -21.62
C ILE A 527 23.31 9.99 -23.04
N ASP A 528 24.50 9.57 -23.44
CA ASP A 528 24.99 9.81 -24.79
C ASP A 528 24.35 8.82 -25.77
N PHE A 529 23.14 9.16 -26.24
CA PHE A 529 22.46 8.43 -27.29
C PHE A 529 23.03 8.76 -28.66
N TYR A 530 23.22 7.72 -29.48
CA TYR A 530 23.49 7.92 -30.90
C TYR A 530 22.21 8.42 -31.59
N THR A 531 22.34 9.50 -32.34
CA THR A 531 21.27 10.10 -33.13
C THR A 531 21.81 10.49 -34.50
N THR A 532 20.94 10.54 -35.50
CA THR A 532 21.27 11.08 -36.83
C THR A 532 20.91 12.56 -36.92
N THR A 533 21.41 13.24 -37.95
CA THR A 533 21.11 14.65 -38.20
C THR A 533 19.59 14.88 -38.20
N GLY A 534 19.12 15.79 -37.35
CA GLY A 534 17.70 16.16 -37.24
C GLY A 534 16.92 15.46 -36.12
N VAL A 535 17.52 14.52 -35.39
CA VAL A 535 16.89 13.89 -34.20
C VAL A 535 17.58 14.37 -32.93
N ALA A 536 16.83 15.02 -32.05
CA ALA A 536 17.34 15.39 -30.74
C ALA A 536 17.49 14.16 -29.83
N LYS A 537 18.48 14.14 -28.94
CA LYS A 537 18.68 13.05 -27.96
C LYS A 537 17.43 12.80 -27.11
N SER A 538 16.72 13.86 -26.73
CA SER A 538 15.46 13.78 -25.97
C SER A 538 14.31 13.09 -26.72
N ASP A 539 14.42 12.97 -28.05
CA ASP A 539 13.41 12.37 -28.91
C ASP A 539 13.74 10.93 -29.31
N VAL A 540 14.86 10.37 -28.84
CA VAL A 540 15.33 9.02 -29.21
C VAL A 540 14.30 7.93 -28.92
N PHE A 541 13.54 8.05 -27.82
CA PHE A 541 12.51 7.07 -27.44
C PHE A 541 11.26 7.13 -28.33
N TYR A 542 11.12 8.19 -29.12
CA TYR A 542 9.95 8.49 -29.95
C TYR A 542 10.30 8.66 -31.42
N SER A 543 11.51 8.24 -31.81
CA SER A 543 12.02 8.31 -33.18
C SER A 543 12.38 6.91 -33.68
N PRO A 544 12.18 6.60 -34.97
CA PRO A 544 12.59 5.32 -35.56
C PRO A 544 14.09 5.02 -35.36
N ASN A 545 14.54 3.81 -35.70
CA ASN A 545 15.93 3.40 -35.54
C ASN A 545 16.91 4.43 -36.14
N GLN A 546 17.85 4.90 -35.31
CA GLN A 546 18.83 5.91 -35.70
C GLN A 546 19.99 5.35 -36.52
N SER A 547 20.20 4.03 -36.49
CA SER A 547 21.16 3.32 -37.34
C SER A 547 20.69 1.87 -37.44
N VAL A 548 21.21 1.11 -38.41
CA VAL A 548 21.01 -0.36 -38.46
C VAL A 548 22.19 -1.09 -37.82
N ALA A 549 23.41 -0.68 -38.17
CA ALA A 549 24.64 -1.21 -37.58
C ALA A 549 24.97 -0.48 -36.27
N THR A 550 25.61 -1.18 -35.33
CA THR A 550 26.10 -0.56 -34.09
C THR A 550 27.19 0.46 -34.43
N PRO A 551 26.97 1.77 -34.17
CA PRO A 551 27.98 2.78 -34.41
C PRO A 551 29.22 2.56 -33.54
N SER A 552 30.39 2.91 -34.06
CA SER A 552 31.66 2.72 -33.32
C SER A 552 31.62 3.40 -31.96
N GLY A 553 31.98 2.65 -30.91
CA GLY A 553 32.00 3.14 -29.52
C GLY A 553 30.63 3.18 -28.81
N TYR A 554 29.55 2.74 -29.45
CA TYR A 554 28.23 2.66 -28.85
C TYR A 554 27.84 1.21 -28.49
N THR A 555 27.00 1.06 -27.48
CA THR A 555 26.36 -0.20 -27.07
C THR A 555 24.94 -0.25 -27.63
N LYS A 556 24.51 -1.41 -28.13
CA LYS A 556 23.13 -1.65 -28.59
C LYS A 556 22.28 -2.27 -27.47
N VAL A 557 21.05 -1.79 -27.30
CA VAL A 557 20.02 -2.43 -26.46
C VAL A 557 18.74 -2.63 -27.26
N ASN A 558 18.13 -3.81 -27.16
CA ASN A 558 16.81 -4.05 -27.74
C ASN A 558 15.77 -3.25 -26.96
N TRP A 559 15.02 -2.42 -27.68
CA TRP A 559 14.02 -1.53 -27.12
C TRP A 559 12.63 -2.16 -27.32
N ARG A 560 11.87 -1.82 -28.37
CA ARG A 560 10.61 -2.56 -28.62
C ARG A 560 10.82 -4.01 -29.04
N LEU A 561 11.95 -4.35 -29.66
CA LEU A 561 12.28 -5.76 -29.99
C LEU A 561 12.47 -6.67 -28.78
N ALA A 562 12.64 -6.12 -27.58
CA ALA A 562 12.66 -6.94 -26.37
C ALA A 562 11.29 -7.51 -26.02
N MET A 563 10.20 -6.88 -26.47
CA MET A 563 8.85 -7.39 -26.33
C MET A 563 8.59 -8.43 -27.41
N THR A 564 8.14 -9.61 -27.00
CA THR A 564 7.82 -10.72 -27.91
C THR A 564 6.49 -11.35 -27.50
N GLN A 565 5.86 -12.10 -28.41
CA GLN A 565 4.54 -12.69 -28.20
C GLN A 565 4.38 -13.43 -26.84
N PRO A 566 5.36 -14.25 -26.37
CA PRO A 566 5.27 -14.92 -25.06
C PRO A 566 5.07 -13.99 -23.85
N TYR A 567 5.56 -12.75 -23.90
CA TYR A 567 5.35 -11.79 -22.81
C TYR A 567 3.94 -11.17 -22.81
N ILE A 568 3.19 -11.35 -23.90
CA ILE A 568 1.86 -10.75 -24.11
C ILE A 568 0.76 -11.78 -23.88
N SER A 569 0.80 -12.91 -24.59
CA SER A 569 -0.22 -13.95 -24.54
C SER A 569 0.28 -15.30 -25.06
N GLY A 570 -0.45 -16.36 -24.75
CA GLY A 570 -0.21 -17.72 -25.26
C GLY A 570 0.89 -18.50 -24.53
N ASP A 571 1.68 -17.85 -23.66
CA ASP A 571 2.70 -18.51 -22.84
C ASP A 571 2.28 -18.46 -21.35
N PRO A 572 2.01 -19.61 -20.71
CA PRO A 572 1.54 -19.67 -19.32
C PRO A 572 2.61 -19.29 -18.28
N ILE A 573 3.87 -19.10 -18.71
CA ILE A 573 5.00 -18.77 -17.86
C ILE A 573 5.33 -17.27 -17.91
N LYS A 574 5.27 -16.66 -19.09
CA LYS A 574 5.78 -15.29 -19.32
C LYS A 574 4.70 -14.24 -19.50
N SER A 575 3.52 -14.65 -20.00
CA SER A 575 2.49 -13.73 -20.44
C SER A 575 1.97 -12.86 -19.31
N TYR A 576 1.80 -11.58 -19.60
CA TYR A 576 1.21 -10.63 -18.68
C TYR A 576 -0.22 -11.04 -18.28
N ALA A 577 -0.42 -11.14 -16.96
CA ALA A 577 -1.68 -11.48 -16.31
C ALA A 577 -2.37 -12.75 -16.88
N TYR A 578 -1.59 -13.76 -17.29
CA TYR A 578 -2.10 -14.95 -17.99
C TYR A 578 -3.26 -15.65 -17.25
N TYR A 579 -3.17 -15.77 -15.92
CA TYR A 579 -4.15 -16.52 -15.13
C TYR A 579 -5.32 -15.66 -14.63
N PHE A 580 -5.38 -14.38 -15.00
CA PHE A 580 -6.49 -13.53 -14.61
C PHE A 580 -7.79 -14.03 -15.24
N GLN A 581 -8.82 -14.17 -14.41
CA GLN A 581 -10.18 -14.49 -14.80
C GLN A 581 -11.10 -13.52 -14.08
N ALA A 582 -11.93 -12.80 -14.84
CA ALA A 582 -12.89 -11.87 -14.27
C ALA A 582 -13.90 -12.60 -13.38
N ASN A 583 -14.34 -11.91 -12.33
CA ASN A 583 -15.26 -12.42 -11.31
C ASN A 583 -14.71 -13.64 -10.55
N ARG A 584 -13.38 -13.78 -10.45
CA ARG A 584 -12.67 -14.92 -9.85
C ARG A 584 -11.36 -14.49 -9.20
N LYS A 585 -10.49 -13.80 -9.95
CA LYS A 585 -9.08 -13.58 -9.57
C LYS A 585 -8.80 -12.15 -9.08
N GLU A 586 -9.84 -11.38 -8.79
CA GLU A 586 -9.73 -10.08 -8.13
C GLU A 586 -9.28 -10.20 -6.67
N LEU A 587 -9.55 -11.35 -6.04
CA LEU A 587 -9.13 -11.69 -4.68
C LEU A 587 -8.06 -12.80 -4.71
N LEU A 588 -7.26 -12.87 -3.65
CA LEU A 588 -6.27 -13.90 -3.40
C LEU A 588 -6.91 -15.12 -2.71
N PRO A 589 -6.35 -16.33 -2.89
CA PRO A 589 -6.76 -17.46 -2.08
C PRO A 589 -6.38 -17.21 -0.62
N ILE A 590 -7.19 -17.73 0.30
CA ILE A 590 -6.78 -17.83 1.71
C ILE A 590 -5.77 -18.98 1.81
N ALA A 591 -4.70 -18.80 2.57
CA ALA A 591 -3.68 -19.83 2.72
C ALA A 591 -4.29 -21.15 3.25
N LEU A 592 -3.83 -22.29 2.70
CA LEU A 592 -4.40 -23.61 3.02
C LEU A 592 -4.36 -23.91 4.53
N ASP A 593 -3.30 -23.53 5.22
CA ASP A 593 -3.16 -23.73 6.68
C ASP A 593 -4.21 -22.95 7.49
N VAL A 594 -4.64 -21.78 7.01
CA VAL A 594 -5.70 -20.99 7.64
C VAL A 594 -7.05 -21.68 7.46
N ILE A 595 -7.33 -22.24 6.28
CA ILE A 595 -8.55 -23.01 6.04
C ILE A 595 -8.57 -24.27 6.91
N ASN A 596 -7.46 -25.01 6.95
CA ASN A 596 -7.37 -26.26 7.72
C ASN A 596 -7.48 -26.03 9.23
N SER A 597 -7.10 -24.85 9.73
CA SER A 597 -7.18 -24.52 11.15
C SER A 597 -8.53 -23.93 11.58
N ASN A 598 -9.42 -23.56 10.66
CA ASN A 598 -10.74 -23.04 10.99
C ASN A 598 -11.83 -23.70 10.11
N TYR A 599 -12.55 -24.65 10.71
CA TYR A 599 -13.60 -25.43 10.05
C TYR A 599 -14.80 -24.60 9.56
N ASN A 600 -14.94 -23.34 9.99
CA ASN A 600 -15.95 -22.41 9.50
C ASN A 600 -15.48 -21.57 8.30
N LEU A 601 -14.24 -21.76 7.83
CA LEU A 601 -13.71 -21.09 6.64
C LEU A 601 -13.71 -21.99 5.42
N THR A 602 -14.03 -21.37 4.29
CA THR A 602 -13.96 -21.95 2.96
C THR A 602 -13.12 -21.06 2.06
N GLN A 603 -12.62 -21.61 0.95
CA GLN A 603 -11.86 -20.81 -0.02
C GLN A 603 -12.67 -19.67 -0.63
N ASP A 604 -11.95 -18.67 -1.11
CA ASP A 604 -12.50 -17.66 -2.00
C ASP A 604 -12.68 -18.20 -3.42
N TYR A 605 -13.51 -17.53 -4.19
CA TYR A 605 -13.96 -18.06 -5.48
C TYR A 605 -12.81 -18.22 -6.47
N GLY A 606 -12.83 -19.35 -7.17
CA GLY A 606 -11.78 -19.68 -8.14
C GLY A 606 -10.54 -20.34 -7.54
N TYR A 607 -10.57 -20.80 -6.28
CA TYR A 607 -9.47 -21.48 -5.60
C TYR A 607 -9.88 -22.74 -4.85
#